data_AF-A0A818MFL2-F1
#
_entry.id   AF-A0A818MFL2-F1
#
_cell.length_a   1.000
_cell.length_b   1.000
_cell.length_c   1.000
_cell.angle_alpha   90.00
_cell.angle_beta   90.00
_cell.angle_gamma   90.00
#
_symmetry.space_group_name_H-M   'P 1'
#
loop_
_entity.id
_entity.type
_entity.pdbx_description
1 polymer ?
#
loop_
_entity_poly.entity_id
_entity_poly.type
_entity_poly.pdbx_seq_one_letter_code
_entity_poly.pdbx_strand_id
1 'polypeptide(L)'
;MINKCSNRKLDIGQTILISGITRIDVKHINNNARTSLSLMTISRLPINVPQNRINGRLQDPPQLYGPTIEILGIGEEEAARDIVLSSAGWASVQCSRDQYVIFDVMTPDGLGIHLQQPPLLQYFFHLHGSHIEQTLFFNKHVYMEDQQETDDDNQYKSDELEMIINENIWRREKVKHQRRAKRT
;
A
#
# COMPACT_ATOMS: atom_id res chain seq x y z
N MET A 1 -7.52 8.69 21.59
CA MET A 1 -6.36 7.78 21.46
C MET A 1 -6.10 7.59 19.96
N ILE A 2 -4.97 8.10 19.46
CA ILE A 2 -4.54 7.99 18.07
C ILE A 2 -3.79 6.66 17.96
N ASN A 3 -4.36 5.66 17.30
CA ASN A 3 -3.77 4.31 17.25
C ASN A 3 -3.55 3.81 15.82
N LYS A 4 -3.64 4.69 14.81
CA LYS A 4 -3.37 4.31 13.42
C LYS A 4 -2.35 5.26 12.82
N CYS A 5 -1.14 4.73 12.66
CA CYS A 5 -0.04 5.37 11.96
C CYS A 5 0.16 4.68 10.61
N SER A 6 0.25 5.45 9.52
CA SER A 6 0.62 4.92 8.21
C SER A 6 1.60 5.87 7.54
N ASN A 7 2.81 5.39 7.29
CA ASN A 7 3.80 6.07 6.45
C ASN A 7 3.60 5.64 5.00
N ARG A 8 3.45 6.60 4.10
CA ARG A 8 3.28 6.37 2.67
C ARG A 8 4.23 7.25 1.87
N LYS A 9 4.94 6.66 0.91
CA LYS A 9 5.57 7.41 -0.17
C LYS A 9 4.47 8.01 -1.06
N LEU A 10 4.70 9.23 -1.51
CA LEU A 10 3.76 9.99 -2.32
C LEU A 10 4.28 10.18 -3.74
N ASP A 11 3.37 10.00 -4.69
CA ASP A 11 3.56 10.32 -6.11
C ASP A 11 2.58 11.41 -6.56
N ILE A 12 2.93 12.12 -7.64
CA ILE A 12 2.10 13.19 -8.20
C ILE A 12 0.75 12.61 -8.67
N GLY A 13 -0.34 13.31 -8.34
CA GLY A 13 -1.70 12.88 -8.67
C GLY A 13 -2.28 11.85 -7.71
N GLN A 14 -1.51 11.39 -6.72
CA GLN A 14 -2.00 10.48 -5.69
C GLN A 14 -2.99 11.20 -4.76
N THR A 15 -4.05 10.49 -4.42
CA THR A 15 -5.07 10.95 -3.46
C THR A 15 -5.02 10.06 -2.22
N ILE A 16 -5.12 10.67 -1.05
CA ILE A 16 -5.34 9.97 0.23
C ILE A 16 -6.70 10.38 0.76
N LEU A 17 -7.55 9.40 1.05
CA LEU A 17 -8.86 9.59 1.67
C LEU A 17 -8.84 9.05 3.09
N ILE A 18 -9.32 9.86 4.04
CA ILE A 18 -9.50 9.48 5.43
C ILE A 18 -11.00 9.43 5.70
N SER A 19 -11.55 8.22 5.82
CA SER A 19 -12.94 7.92 6.15
C SER A 19 -14.02 8.63 5.33
N GLY A 20 -13.68 9.14 4.14
CA GLY A 20 -14.59 9.93 3.31
C GLY A 20 -14.86 11.36 3.79
N ILE A 21 -14.23 11.79 4.90
CA ILE A 21 -14.39 13.14 5.45
C ILE A 21 -13.20 14.04 5.14
N THR A 22 -12.04 13.48 4.85
CA THR A 22 -10.85 14.26 4.50
C THR A 22 -10.17 13.69 3.28
N ARG A 23 -9.71 14.58 2.41
CA ARG A 23 -8.97 14.26 1.20
C ARG A 23 -7.69 15.08 1.16
N ILE A 24 -6.57 14.43 0.87
CA ILE A 24 -5.29 15.07 0.56
C ILE A 24 -4.91 14.63 -0.85
N ASP A 25 -4.84 15.57 -1.78
CA ASP A 25 -4.40 15.33 -3.14
C ASP A 25 -2.99 15.89 -3.32
N VAL A 26 -2.06 15.08 -3.84
CA VAL A 26 -0.71 15.52 -4.19
C VAL A 26 -0.76 16.17 -5.57
N LYS A 27 -0.67 17.51 -5.61
CA LYS A 27 -0.79 18.27 -6.85
C LYS A 27 0.51 18.32 -7.62
N HIS A 28 1.60 18.56 -6.91
CA HIS A 28 2.91 18.73 -7.53
C HIS A 28 3.99 18.32 -6.53
N ILE A 29 5.02 17.65 -7.04
CA ILE A 29 6.27 17.39 -6.33
C ILE A 29 7.37 17.87 -7.25
N ASN A 30 8.20 18.81 -6.79
CA ASN A 30 9.34 19.27 -7.59
C ASN A 30 10.41 18.16 -7.70
N ASN A 31 11.11 18.10 -8.85
CA ASN A 31 12.35 17.35 -9.08
C ASN A 31 12.48 15.98 -8.37
N ASN A 32 11.79 14.94 -8.82
CA ASN A 32 11.94 13.55 -8.34
C ASN A 32 12.05 13.40 -6.80
N ALA A 33 11.52 14.37 -6.05
CA ALA A 33 11.79 14.51 -4.63
C ALA A 33 11.13 13.38 -3.87
N ARG A 34 11.85 12.80 -2.93
CA ARG A 34 11.26 11.78 -2.08
C ARG A 34 10.35 12.49 -1.09
N THR A 35 9.06 12.27 -1.26
CA THR A 35 8.05 12.79 -0.35
C THR A 35 7.32 11.63 0.30
N SER A 36 7.20 11.70 1.62
CA SER A 36 6.46 10.76 2.43
C SER A 36 5.52 11.49 3.37
N LEU A 37 4.41 10.83 3.68
CA LEU A 37 3.39 11.35 4.54
C LEU A 37 3.04 10.31 5.59
N SER A 38 3.21 10.68 6.86
CA SER A 38 2.86 9.88 8.03
C SER A 38 1.53 10.35 8.60
N LEU A 39 0.48 9.57 8.37
CA LEU A 39 -0.86 9.87 8.89
C LEU A 39 -1.00 9.38 10.32
N MET A 40 -1.42 10.27 11.22
CA MET A 40 -1.78 9.98 12.60
C MET A 40 -3.27 10.23 12.77
N THR A 41 -4.09 9.18 12.67
CA THR A 41 -5.56 9.30 12.72
C THR A 41 -6.14 8.59 13.93
N ILE A 42 -7.38 8.93 14.27
CA ILE A 42 -8.17 8.08 15.18
C ILE A 42 -8.33 6.68 14.57
N SER A 43 -8.25 5.67 15.43
CA SER A 43 -8.07 4.26 15.03
C SER A 43 -9.16 3.70 14.11
N ARG A 44 -10.36 4.25 14.21
CA ARG A 44 -11.55 3.79 13.49
C ARG A 44 -11.72 4.41 12.11
N LEU A 45 -10.92 5.41 11.74
CA LEU A 45 -11.01 6.01 10.40
C LEU A 45 -10.23 5.14 9.40
N PRO A 46 -10.88 4.60 8.36
CA PRO A 46 -10.17 3.94 7.27
C PRO A 46 -9.33 4.98 6.50
N ILE A 47 -8.13 4.57 6.11
CA ILE A 47 -7.25 5.36 5.25
C ILE A 47 -7.20 4.60 3.92
N ASN A 48 -7.66 5.24 2.85
CA ASN A 48 -7.74 4.66 1.52
C ASN A 48 -6.89 5.47 0.54
N VAL A 49 -6.12 4.79 -0.29
CA VAL A 49 -5.38 5.38 -1.42
C VAL A 49 -6.00 4.79 -2.68
N PRO A 50 -6.98 5.47 -3.30
CA PRO A 50 -7.60 4.95 -4.51
C PRO A 50 -6.56 4.87 -5.64
N GLN A 51 -6.28 3.65 -6.10
CA GLN A 51 -5.44 3.42 -7.29
C GLN A 51 -6.17 3.81 -8.58
N ASN A 52 -7.51 3.85 -8.55
CA ASN A 52 -8.33 4.19 -9.69
C ASN A 52 -9.58 4.97 -9.25
N ARG A 53 -9.76 6.20 -9.75
CA ARG A 53 -10.91 7.07 -9.43
C ARG A 53 -12.24 6.59 -10.06
N ILE A 54 -12.18 5.60 -10.95
CA ILE A 54 -13.28 5.30 -11.90
C ILE A 54 -14.40 4.43 -11.28
N ASN A 55 -14.16 3.74 -10.15
CA ASN A 55 -15.14 2.77 -9.63
C ASN A 55 -16.06 3.43 -8.59
N GLY A 56 -17.22 3.91 -9.07
CA GLY A 56 -18.22 4.75 -8.39
C GLY A 56 -18.91 4.21 -7.14
N ARG A 57 -18.16 3.78 -6.12
CA ARG A 57 -18.72 3.38 -4.81
C ARG A 57 -19.21 4.56 -3.95
N LEU A 58 -18.98 5.79 -4.39
CA LEU A 58 -19.59 7.02 -3.85
C LEU A 58 -20.28 7.71 -5.02
N GLN A 59 -21.59 7.47 -5.19
CA GLN A 59 -22.36 8.12 -6.27
C GLN A 59 -22.41 9.64 -6.05
N ASP A 60 -22.42 10.09 -4.78
CA ASP A 60 -22.29 11.49 -4.38
C ASP A 60 -21.39 11.61 -3.14
N PRO A 61 -20.05 11.74 -3.30
CA PRO A 61 -19.21 12.06 -2.16
C PRO A 61 -19.60 13.45 -1.61
N PRO A 62 -19.52 13.68 -0.29
CA PRO A 62 -19.74 15.00 0.26
C PRO A 62 -18.81 16.00 -0.43
N GLN A 63 -19.33 17.20 -0.72
CA GLN A 63 -18.49 18.25 -1.27
C GLN A 63 -17.43 18.62 -0.23
N LEU A 64 -16.17 18.48 -0.62
CA LEU A 64 -15.03 18.84 0.20
C LEU A 64 -14.39 20.10 -0.36
N TYR A 65 -14.05 21.00 0.53
CA TYR A 65 -13.40 22.26 0.24
C TYR A 65 -12.11 22.36 1.05
N GLY A 66 -11.19 23.21 0.63
CA GLY A 66 -10.02 23.52 1.44
C GLY A 66 -8.90 24.15 0.62
N PRO A 67 -7.80 24.51 1.31
CA PRO A 67 -6.71 25.25 0.70
C PRO A 67 -5.76 24.36 -0.10
N THR A 68 -5.13 24.98 -1.10
CA THR A 68 -3.86 24.51 -1.64
C THR A 68 -2.74 24.94 -0.69
N ILE A 69 -1.91 23.97 -0.29
CA ILE A 69 -0.84 24.12 0.68
C ILE A 69 0.48 23.77 0.00
N GLU A 70 1.45 24.68 0.11
CA GLU A 70 2.83 24.47 -0.31
C GLU A 70 3.71 24.22 0.91
N ILE A 71 4.55 23.19 0.84
CA ILE A 71 5.48 22.81 1.91
C ILE A 71 6.88 22.71 1.33
N LEU A 72 7.82 23.44 1.94
CA LEU A 72 9.25 23.35 1.69
C LEU A 72 9.87 22.25 2.54
N GLY A 73 10.53 21.29 1.90
CA GLY A 73 11.25 20.21 2.53
C GLY A 73 12.53 20.66 3.23
N ILE A 74 12.78 20.09 4.40
CA ILE A 74 13.96 20.37 5.23
C ILE A 74 14.99 19.24 5.23
N GLY A 75 14.63 18.08 4.66
CA GLY A 75 15.46 16.88 4.60
C GLY A 75 14.65 15.59 4.78
N GLU A 76 15.27 14.45 4.43
CA GLU A 76 14.65 13.13 4.59
C GLU A 76 14.82 12.55 6.01
N GLU A 77 15.44 13.27 6.93
CA GLU A 77 15.57 12.80 8.32
C GLU A 77 14.46 13.41 9.22
N GLU A 78 13.74 14.42 8.73
CA GLU A 78 12.85 15.23 9.57
C GLU A 78 11.54 15.55 8.86
N ALA A 79 10.46 15.64 9.63
CA ALA A 79 9.21 16.21 9.17
C ALA A 79 9.41 17.72 8.92
N ALA A 80 9.02 18.18 7.74
CA ALA A 80 9.01 19.60 7.41
C ALA A 80 7.85 20.33 8.12
N ARG A 81 6.64 19.77 8.07
CA ARG A 81 5.42 20.37 8.62
C ARG A 81 4.40 19.28 8.96
N ASP A 82 3.48 19.60 9.86
CA ASP A 82 2.25 18.82 10.04
C ASP A 82 1.07 19.53 9.38
N ILE A 83 0.28 18.78 8.60
CA ILE A 83 -1.03 19.18 8.12
C ILE A 83 -2.04 18.66 9.13
N VAL A 84 -2.60 19.56 9.93
CA VAL A 84 -3.59 19.19 10.95
C VAL A 84 -4.99 19.20 10.35
N LEU A 85 -5.74 18.16 10.68
CA LEU A 85 -7.07 17.87 10.16
C LEU A 85 -8.00 17.68 11.37
N SER A 86 -8.49 18.80 11.92
CA SER A 86 -9.16 18.93 13.24
C SER A 86 -9.70 17.65 13.89
N SER A 87 -10.63 16.92 13.26
CA SER A 87 -11.25 15.71 13.82
C SER A 87 -10.70 14.38 13.26
N ALA A 88 -10.01 14.42 12.12
CA ALA A 88 -9.45 13.24 11.46
C ALA A 88 -8.07 12.87 12.01
N GLY A 89 -7.31 13.86 12.51
CA GLY A 89 -5.96 13.68 13.04
C GLY A 89 -4.99 14.71 12.46
N TRP A 90 -3.76 14.29 12.17
CA TRP A 90 -2.79 15.10 11.42
C TRP A 90 -1.96 14.21 10.49
N ALA A 91 -1.33 14.85 9.51
CA ALA A 91 -0.42 14.23 8.57
C ALA A 91 0.94 14.93 8.64
N SER A 92 1.97 14.19 9.03
CA SER A 92 3.34 14.70 9.07
C SER A 92 3.99 14.54 7.70
N VAL A 93 4.48 15.63 7.13
CA VAL A 93 5.06 15.68 5.79
C VAL A 93 6.57 15.70 5.89
N GLN A 94 7.21 14.75 5.23
CA GLN A 94 8.65 14.68 5.05
C GLN A 94 8.95 14.81 3.56
N CYS A 95 9.91 15.66 3.25
CA CYS A 95 10.28 15.97 1.88
C CYS A 95 11.77 16.30 1.82
N SER A 96 12.43 15.88 0.75
CA SER A 96 13.85 16.19 0.49
C SER A 96 14.13 17.69 0.62
N ARG A 97 15.33 18.04 1.07
CA ARG A 97 15.72 19.43 1.35
C ARG A 97 15.60 20.31 0.10
N ASP A 98 15.11 21.53 0.28
CA ASP A 98 14.93 22.54 -0.77
C ASP A 98 13.99 22.11 -1.90
N GLN A 99 13.16 21.09 -1.66
CA GLN A 99 12.11 20.66 -2.57
C GLN A 99 10.74 21.09 -2.07
N TYR A 100 9.86 21.44 -3.00
CA TYR A 100 8.50 21.85 -2.69
C TYR A 100 7.54 20.74 -3.08
N VAL A 101 6.59 20.48 -2.19
CA VAL A 101 5.41 19.68 -2.46
C VAL A 101 4.16 20.53 -2.26
N ILE A 102 3.22 20.37 -3.18
CA ILE A 102 1.94 21.08 -3.18
C ILE A 102 0.82 20.08 -2.98
N PHE A 103 -0.03 20.35 -1.99
CA PHE A 103 -1.19 19.56 -1.64
C PHE A 103 -2.47 20.36 -1.83
N ASP A 104 -3.53 19.74 -2.34
CA ASP A 104 -4.88 20.22 -2.05
C ASP A 104 -5.42 19.42 -0.88
N VAL A 105 -5.66 20.09 0.24
CA VAL A 105 -6.19 19.49 1.46
C VAL A 105 -7.64 19.90 1.60
N MET A 106 -8.53 18.94 1.79
CA MET A 106 -9.96 19.19 1.75
C MET A 106 -10.69 18.46 2.87
N THR A 107 -11.61 19.16 3.52
CA THR A 107 -12.51 18.71 4.58
C THR A 107 -13.93 19.21 4.29
N PRO A 108 -14.97 18.78 5.03
CA PRO A 108 -16.30 19.34 4.87
C PRO A 108 -16.23 20.84 5.21
N ASP A 109 -16.75 21.67 4.32
CA ASP A 109 -16.72 23.14 4.42
C ASP A 109 -15.32 23.77 4.53
N GLY A 110 -14.24 23.00 4.31
CA GLY A 110 -12.85 23.48 4.44
C GLY A 110 -12.41 23.81 5.87
N LEU A 111 -13.15 23.32 6.87
CA LEU A 111 -12.90 23.62 8.27
C LEU A 111 -11.79 22.75 8.86
N GLY A 112 -11.07 23.32 9.83
CA GLY A 112 -10.14 22.57 10.67
C GLY A 112 -8.83 22.15 10.01
N ILE A 113 -8.53 22.69 8.83
CA ILE A 113 -7.26 22.51 8.13
C ILE A 113 -6.30 23.61 8.57
N HIS A 114 -5.14 23.24 9.09
CA HIS A 114 -4.06 24.21 9.33
C HIS A 114 -2.69 23.56 9.20
N LEU A 115 -1.70 24.39 8.89
CA LEU A 115 -0.29 24.02 8.91
C LEU A 115 0.28 24.27 10.31
N GLN A 116 0.93 23.25 10.85
CA GLN A 116 1.64 23.35 12.12
C GLN A 116 3.15 23.34 11.88
N GLN A 117 3.82 24.30 12.53
CA GLN A 117 5.27 24.42 12.60
C GLN A 117 5.66 24.86 14.03
N PRO A 118 6.63 24.19 14.69
CA PRO A 118 7.31 22.98 14.24
C PRO A 118 6.35 21.77 14.22
N PRO A 119 6.65 20.73 13.42
CA PRO A 119 5.92 19.47 13.49
C PRO A 119 6.01 18.87 14.90
N LEU A 120 4.91 18.28 15.38
CA LEU A 120 4.78 17.71 16.71
C LEU A 120 5.79 16.58 16.96
N LEU A 121 6.05 15.76 15.93
CA LEU A 121 7.01 14.67 15.97
C LEU A 121 8.00 14.78 14.81
N GLN A 122 8.86 15.79 14.89
CA GLN A 122 9.86 16.11 13.85
C GLN A 122 10.70 14.90 13.41
N TYR A 123 11.09 14.02 14.34
CA TYR A 123 11.93 12.85 14.07
C TYR A 123 11.14 11.53 14.10
N PHE A 124 9.82 11.57 13.88
CA PHE A 124 8.97 10.38 13.98
C PHE A 124 9.44 9.22 13.10
N PHE A 125 10.00 9.52 11.94
CA PHE A 125 10.48 8.52 10.97
C PHE A 125 11.60 7.64 11.52
N HIS A 126 12.29 8.08 12.58
CA HIS A 126 13.29 7.29 13.31
C HIS A 126 12.70 6.52 14.48
N LEU A 127 11.46 6.79 14.89
CA LEU A 127 10.82 6.18 16.06
C LEU A 127 10.24 4.79 15.79
N HIS A 128 10.66 4.15 14.69
CA HIS A 128 10.37 2.73 14.48
C HIS A 128 11.31 1.91 15.38
N GLY A 129 10.74 1.31 16.43
CA GLY A 129 11.48 0.35 17.25
C GLY A 129 12.06 -0.77 16.39
N SER A 130 13.23 -1.27 16.76
CA SER A 130 13.79 -2.48 16.18
C SER A 130 12.75 -3.60 16.30
N HIS A 131 12.41 -4.18 15.16
CA HIS A 131 11.38 -5.19 15.04
C HIS A 131 11.64 -6.36 16.01
N ILE A 132 10.69 -6.63 16.91
CA ILE A 132 10.78 -7.77 17.84
C ILE A 132 10.11 -8.97 17.17
N GLU A 133 10.95 -9.89 16.69
CA GLU A 133 10.49 -11.18 16.16
C GLU A 133 9.62 -11.90 17.20
N GLN A 134 8.61 -12.65 16.75
CA GLN A 134 7.73 -13.51 17.58
C GLN A 134 6.67 -12.81 18.46
N THR A 135 6.34 -11.53 18.23
CA THR A 135 5.21 -10.89 18.91
C THR A 135 3.89 -11.04 18.15
N LEU A 136 2.74 -11.04 18.86
CA LEU A 136 1.40 -11.17 18.28
C LEU A 136 1.02 -10.02 17.31
N PHE A 137 1.74 -8.91 17.35
CA PHE A 137 1.58 -7.76 16.44
C PHE A 137 2.50 -7.86 15.20
N PHE A 138 3.20 -8.98 15.03
CA PHE A 138 3.88 -9.34 13.79
C PHE A 138 2.85 -9.51 12.68
N ASN A 139 2.52 -8.42 12.00
CA ASN A 139 1.70 -8.48 10.81
C ASN A 139 2.58 -9.05 9.70
N LYS A 140 2.54 -10.37 9.56
CA LYS A 140 3.18 -11.12 8.49
C LYS A 140 2.46 -10.85 7.17
N HIS A 141 2.43 -9.59 6.73
CA HIS A 141 2.23 -9.29 5.31
C HIS A 141 3.53 -9.69 4.60
N VAL A 142 3.67 -11.01 4.46
CA VAL A 142 4.46 -11.59 3.37
C VAL A 142 3.93 -10.95 2.10
N TYR A 143 4.84 -10.43 1.30
CA TYR A 143 4.61 -10.18 -0.12
C TYR A 143 3.95 -11.44 -0.71
N MET A 144 2.63 -11.38 -0.94
CA MET A 144 1.94 -12.33 -1.82
C MET A 144 1.83 -11.70 -3.20
N GLU A 145 2.97 -11.29 -3.71
CA GLU A 145 3.26 -11.13 -5.13
C GLU A 145 4.49 -12.02 -5.32
N ASP A 146 4.39 -13.01 -6.22
CA ASP A 146 5.37 -14.08 -6.55
C ASP A 146 5.06 -15.53 -6.13
N GLN A 147 3.80 -15.89 -5.81
CA GLN A 147 3.41 -17.33 -5.67
C GLN A 147 2.28 -17.79 -6.61
N GLN A 148 1.70 -16.90 -7.43
CA GLN A 148 0.65 -17.33 -8.38
C GLN A 148 1.19 -17.87 -9.72
N GLU A 149 2.46 -17.64 -10.06
CA GLU A 149 3.04 -18.23 -11.29
C GLU A 149 3.63 -19.63 -11.07
N THR A 150 3.82 -20.08 -9.83
CA THR A 150 4.49 -21.36 -9.53
C THR A 150 3.53 -22.54 -9.32
N ASP A 151 2.26 -22.30 -8.98
CA ASP A 151 1.32 -23.37 -8.67
C ASP A 151 0.68 -23.95 -9.95
N ASP A 152 0.32 -23.10 -10.93
CA ASP A 152 -0.23 -23.55 -12.21
C ASP A 152 0.81 -24.30 -13.07
N ASP A 153 2.06 -23.82 -13.11
CA ASP A 153 3.16 -24.48 -13.84
C ASP A 153 3.60 -25.81 -13.20
N ASN A 154 3.52 -25.92 -11.86
CA ASN A 154 3.83 -27.18 -11.17
C ASN A 154 2.70 -28.20 -11.34
N GLN A 155 1.44 -27.75 -11.37
CA GLN A 155 0.30 -28.63 -11.65
C GLN A 155 0.34 -29.16 -13.08
N TYR A 156 0.74 -28.34 -14.06
CA TYR A 156 0.89 -28.79 -15.44
C TYR A 156 1.99 -29.85 -15.59
N LYS A 157 3.12 -29.68 -14.89
CA LYS A 157 4.21 -30.66 -14.89
C LYS A 157 3.85 -31.96 -14.17
N SER A 158 3.05 -31.91 -13.09
CA SER A 158 2.60 -33.13 -12.42
C SER A 158 1.67 -33.95 -13.30
N ASP A 159 0.74 -33.29 -14.00
CA ASP A 159 -0.22 -33.95 -14.88
C ASP A 159 0.47 -34.56 -16.12
N GLU A 160 1.49 -33.87 -16.65
CA GLU A 160 2.31 -34.39 -17.76
C GLU A 160 3.13 -35.63 -17.33
N LEU A 161 3.69 -35.65 -16.12
CA LEU A 161 4.41 -36.80 -15.58
C LEU A 161 3.49 -38.00 -15.31
N GLU A 162 2.30 -37.77 -14.76
CA GLU A 162 1.26 -38.79 -14.58
C GLU A 162 0.89 -39.45 -15.91
N MET A 163 0.73 -38.66 -16.97
CA MET A 163 0.40 -39.16 -18.31
C MET A 163 1.53 -40.05 -18.88
N ILE A 164 2.78 -39.63 -18.75
CA ILE A 164 3.96 -40.40 -19.22
C ILE A 164 4.10 -41.71 -18.45
N ILE A 165 3.88 -41.70 -17.13
CA ILE A 165 3.94 -42.90 -16.30
C ILE A 165 2.86 -43.90 -16.73
N ASN A 166 1.63 -43.43 -16.91
CA ASN A 166 0.51 -44.28 -17.32
C ASN A 166 0.72 -44.87 -18.72
N GLU A 167 1.25 -44.11 -19.68
CA GLU A 167 1.55 -44.65 -21.02
C GLU A 167 2.63 -45.75 -20.96
N ASN A 168 3.67 -45.56 -20.15
CA ASN A 168 4.73 -46.55 -19.98
C ASN A 168 4.23 -47.83 -19.29
N ILE A 169 3.31 -47.72 -18.33
CA ILE A 169 2.66 -48.87 -17.69
C ILE A 169 1.85 -49.64 -18.74
N TRP A 170 1.01 -48.97 -19.53
CA TRP A 170 0.22 -49.60 -20.60
C TRP A 170 1.09 -50.31 -21.65
N ARG A 171 2.20 -49.70 -22.07
CA ARG A 171 3.15 -50.34 -23.00
C ARG A 171 3.77 -51.60 -22.39
N ARG A 172 4.15 -51.57 -21.11
CA ARG A 172 4.69 -52.74 -20.40
C ARG A 172 3.65 -53.86 -20.29
N GLU A 173 2.39 -53.54 -20.03
CA GLU A 173 1.32 -54.56 -19.94
C GLU A 173 1.00 -55.20 -21.29
N LYS A 174 0.99 -54.44 -22.39
CA LYS A 174 0.84 -54.99 -23.74
C LYS A 174 1.97 -55.96 -24.10
N VAL A 175 3.22 -55.63 -23.76
CA VAL A 175 4.37 -56.53 -23.98
C VAL A 175 4.22 -57.81 -23.15
N LYS A 176 3.76 -57.72 -21.90
CA LYS A 176 3.49 -58.91 -21.05
C LYS A 176 2.39 -59.79 -21.65
N HIS A 177 1.30 -59.20 -22.15
CA HIS A 177 0.21 -59.93 -22.80
C HIS A 177 0.67 -60.62 -24.09
N GLN A 178 1.45 -59.95 -24.94
CA GLN A 178 2.01 -60.55 -26.16
C GLN A 178 3.00 -61.69 -25.85
N ARG A 179 3.80 -61.57 -24.78
CA ARG A 179 4.69 -62.66 -24.34
C ARG A 179 3.94 -63.85 -23.76
N ARG A 180 2.80 -63.63 -23.10
CA ARG A 180 1.91 -64.72 -22.64
C ARG A 180 1.22 -65.42 -23.81
N ALA A 181 0.73 -64.69 -24.80
CA ALA A 181 0.07 -65.26 -25.98
C ALA A 181 1.01 -66.08 -26.89
N LYS A 182 2.33 -65.87 -26.82
CA LYS A 182 3.35 -66.66 -27.56
C LYS A 182 3.86 -67.89 -26.79
N ARG A 183 3.37 -68.15 -25.57
CA ARG A 183 3.74 -69.32 -24.74
C ARG A 183 2.67 -70.42 -24.69
N THR A 184 1.59 -70.25 -25.44
CA THR A 184 0.53 -71.22 -25.73
C THR A 184 0.57 -71.59 -27.19
#